data_AF-A0A950JE42-F1
#
_entry.id   AF-A0A950JE42-F1
#
_cell.length_a   1.000
_cell.length_b   1.000
_cell.length_c   1.000
_cell.angle_alpha   90.00
_cell.angle_beta   90.00
_cell.angle_gamma   90.00
#
_symmetry.space_group_name_H-M   'P 1'
#
loop_
_entity.id
_entity.type
_entity.pdbx_description
1 polymer ?
#
loop_
_entity_poly.entity_id
_entity_poly.type
_entity_poly.pdbx_seq_one_letter_code
_entity_poly.pdbx_strand_id
1 'polypeptide(L)' 'DVHVHFFGTATLSFSDGVKTQKGDVFEIESEAFGLPLRSRLAVEKAAKARVRAL' A
#
# COMPACT_ATOMS: atom_id res chain seq x y z
N ASP A 1 -14.92 19.37 4.18
CA ASP A 1 -13.47 19.11 4.26
C ASP A 1 -13.28 17.75 4.89
N VAL A 2 -12.57 16.83 4.23
CA VAL A 2 -12.41 15.44 4.68
C VAL A 2 -10.93 15.19 4.93
N HIS A 3 -10.58 15.00 6.20
CA HIS A 3 -9.22 14.69 6.62
C HIS A 3 -9.14 13.20 6.92
N VAL A 4 -8.56 12.43 5.99
CA VAL A 4 -8.35 10.99 6.17
C VAL A 4 -6.97 10.75 6.78
N HIS A 5 -6.95 10.26 8.02
CA HIS A 5 -5.72 9.84 8.67
C HIS A 5 -5.51 8.34 8.41
N PHE A 6 -4.55 8.00 7.56
CA PHE A 6 -4.06 6.62 7.42
C PHE A 6 -3.10 6.33 8.58
N PHE A 7 -3.65 5.89 9.70
CA PHE A 7 -2.85 5.28 10.76
C PHE A 7 -2.29 3.96 10.23
N GLY A 8 -0.98 3.94 9.98
CA GLY A 8 -0.31 2.88 9.22
C GLY A 8 -0.82 1.47 9.51
N THR A 9 -1.23 0.77 8.45
CA THR A 9 -1.70 -0.63 8.45
C THR A 9 -0.66 -1.63 8.97
N ALA A 10 0.59 -1.19 9.20
CA ALA A 10 1.67 -2.04 9.68
C ALA A 10 1.41 -2.64 11.06
N THR A 11 0.61 -2.01 11.92
CA THR A 11 0.41 -2.53 13.30
C THR A 11 -0.83 -3.41 13.43
N LEU A 12 -1.93 -3.10 12.75
CA LEU A 12 -3.16 -3.92 12.84
C LEU A 12 -3.20 -5.05 11.81
N SER A 13 -2.84 -4.80 10.54
CA SER A 13 -2.96 -5.80 9.48
C SER A 13 -1.93 -6.93 9.61
N PHE A 14 -0.70 -6.62 10.06
CA PHE A 14 0.32 -7.65 10.32
C PHE A 14 0.00 -8.52 11.53
N SER A 15 -0.59 -7.95 12.59
CA SER A 15 -0.98 -8.71 13.78
C SER A 15 -2.06 -9.75 13.50
N ASP A 16 -2.95 -9.47 12.55
CA ASP A 16 -3.98 -10.41 12.07
C ASP A 16 -3.48 -11.35 10.97
N GLY A 17 -2.16 -11.36 10.69
CA GLY A 17 -1.54 -12.27 9.72
C GLY A 17 -1.84 -11.96 8.25
N VAL A 18 -2.42 -10.79 7.96
CA VAL A 18 -2.73 -10.40 6.57
C VAL A 18 -1.43 -9.99 5.88
N LYS A 19 -0.99 -10.84 4.96
CA LYS A 19 0.22 -10.63 4.15
C LYS A 19 -0.14 -10.52 2.69
N THR A 20 0.30 -9.44 2.07
CA THR A 20 0.13 -9.20 0.64
C THR A 20 0.97 -10.19 -0.18
N GLN A 21 0.40 -10.69 -1.27
CA GLN A 21 1.00 -11.67 -2.15
C GLN A 21 1.23 -11.09 -3.55
N LYS A 22 2.15 -11.71 -4.29
CA LYS A 22 2.42 -11.32 -5.68
C LYS A 22 1.11 -11.45 -6.48
N GLY A 23 0.74 -10.37 -7.16
CA GLY A 23 -0.47 -10.33 -7.99
C GLY A 23 -1.70 -9.78 -7.29
N ASP A 24 -1.67 -9.53 -5.97
CA ASP A 24 -2.72 -8.81 -5.26
C ASP A 24 -2.98 -7.45 -5.93
N VAL A 25 -4.22 -6.98 -5.88
CA VAL A 25 -4.61 -5.68 -6.43
C VAL A 25 -5.06 -4.78 -5.30
N PHE A 26 -4.39 -3.65 -5.15
CA PHE A 26 -4.87 -2.56 -4.31
C PHE A 26 -5.83 -1.72 -5.13
N GLU A 27 -7.07 -1.63 -4.66
CA GLU A 27 -8.11 -0.83 -5.30
C GLU A 27 -8.50 0.33 -4.38
N ILE A 28 -8.56 1.52 -4.96
CA ILE A 28 -9.03 2.74 -4.29
C ILE A 28 -10.14 3.31 -5.15
N GLU A 29 -11.32 3.47 -4.56
CA GLU A 29 -12.48 4.05 -5.21
C GLU A 29 -13.23 5.02 -4.28
N SER A 30 -13.94 5.96 -4.90
CA SER A 30 -14.87 6.87 -4.26
C SER A 30 -15.80 7.39 -5.35
N GLU A 31 -17.03 7.75 -5.02
CA GLU A 31 -17.96 8.38 -5.97
C GLU A 31 -17.37 9.66 -6.60
N ALA A 32 -16.48 10.35 -5.88
CA ALA A 32 -15.76 11.52 -6.39
C ALA A 32 -14.57 11.17 -7.32
N PHE A 33 -14.06 9.93 -7.26
CA PHE A 33 -12.91 9.45 -8.01
C PHE A 33 -13.37 8.58 -9.20
N GLY A 34 -13.91 9.23 -10.23
CA GLY A 34 -14.38 8.63 -11.49
C GLY A 34 -14.18 7.11 -11.66
N LEU A 35 -13.08 6.69 -12.28
CA LEU A 35 -12.74 5.26 -12.39
C LEU A 35 -11.90 4.80 -11.20
N PRO A 36 -12.13 3.58 -10.66
CA PRO A 36 -11.32 3.02 -9.59
C PRO A 36 -9.84 2.92 -9.96
N LEU A 37 -8.97 3.37 -9.06
CA LEU A 37 -7.53 3.18 -9.18
C LEU A 37 -7.19 1.75 -8.75
N ARG A 38 -6.61 0.97 -9.67
CA ARG A 38 -6.17 -0.40 -9.41
C ARG A 38 -4.66 -0.52 -9.62
N SER A 39 -3.93 -0.91 -8.57
CA SER A 39 -2.49 -1.13 -8.62
C SER A 39 -2.17 -2.57 -8.26
N ARG A 40 -1.62 -3.33 -9.23
CA ARG A 40 -1.23 -4.72 -9.02
C ARG A 40 0.14 -4.78 -8.35
N LEU A 41 0.23 -5.54 -7.26
CA LEU A 41 1.46 -5.77 -6.53
C LEU A 41 2.41 -6.67 -7.34
N ALA A 42 3.54 -6.10 -7.73
CA ALA A 42 4.71 -6.84 -8.18
C ALA A 42 5.72 -6.93 -7.03
N VAL A 43 6.36 -8.09 -6.88
CA VAL A 43 7.43 -8.30 -5.91
C VAL A 43 8.74 -8.43 -6.67
N GLU A 44 9.67 -7.50 -6.42
CA GLU A 44 11.02 -7.51 -6.96
C GLU A 44 12.02 -8.01 -5.91
N LYS A 45 13.19 -8.48 -6.37
CA LYS A 45 14.30 -8.81 -5.46
C LYS A 45 14.81 -7.54 -4.77
N ALA A 46 15.10 -7.66 -3.48
CA ALA A 46 15.70 -6.57 -2.73
C ALA A 46 17.03 -6.14 -3.35
N ALA A 47 17.14 -4.85 -3.70
CA ALA A 47 18.38 -4.23 -4.13
C ALA A 47 19.08 -3.56 -2.94
N LYS A 48 20.42 -3.59 -2.92
CA LYS A 48 21.19 -2.81 -1.92
C LYS A 48 21.03 -1.33 -2.21
N ALA A 49 20.31 -0.61 -1.35
CA ALA A 49 20.22 0.84 -1.40
C ALA A 49 21.44 1.48 -0.70
N ARG A 50 22.01 2.54 -1.29
CA ARG A 50 22.98 3.40 -0.61
C ARG A 50 22.22 4.54 0.07
N VAL A 51 22.25 4.57 1.40
CA VAL A 51 21.70 5.69 2.18
C VAL A 51 22.81 6.72 2.39
N ARG A 52 22.54 7.99 2.08
CA ARG A 52 23.37 9.13 2.52
C ARG A 52 22.65 9.81 3.67
N ALA A 53 23.37 10.05 4.76
CA ALA A 53 22.89 10.93 5.83
C ALA A 53 22.81 12.38 5.31
N LEU A 54 21.82 13.11 5.80
CA LEU A 54 21.59 14.52 5.46
C LEU A 54 22.63 15.41 6.16
#